data_AF-A0A969WXH7-F1
#
_entry.id   AF-A0A969WXH7-F1
#
_cell.length_a   1.000
_cell.length_b   1.000
_cell.length_c   1.000
_cell.angle_alpha   90.00
_cell.angle_beta   90.00
_cell.angle_gamma   90.00
#
_symmetry.space_group_name_H-M   'P 1'
#
loop_
_entity.id
_entity.type
_entity.pdbx_description
1 polymer ?
#
loop_
_entity_poly.entity_id
_entity_poly.type
_entity_poly.pdbx_seq_one_letter_code
_entity_poly.pdbx_strand_id
1 'polypeptide(L)'
;MKFLNTLKEVFLSSLPLAVIIIVVCGFIEPMENSFDYVKLAVGYMGVVVGQAFFLDGLEISILPIGKLVGSSLIKLKKAIFIILAGFVFGLMGTVAEPALWVLAKQTHIILEGVNELVFVWVLSSGIGVFVGFALFRILKNLNIKVVFTVLY
;
A
#
# COMPACT_ATOMS: atom_id res chain seq x y z
N MET A 1 3.44 26.76 -0.48
CA MET A 1 2.24 26.08 -1.01
C MET A 1 2.41 24.57 -0.78
N LYS A 2 1.98 24.05 0.37
CA LYS A 2 2.23 22.64 0.77
C LYS A 2 1.56 21.66 -0.20
N PHE A 3 0.31 21.93 -0.56
CA PHE A 3 -0.45 21.15 -1.54
C PHE A 3 0.22 21.08 -2.93
N LEU A 4 0.79 22.18 -3.44
CA LEU A 4 1.47 22.16 -4.75
C LEU A 4 2.71 21.28 -4.75
N ASN A 5 3.42 21.20 -3.63
CA ASN A 5 4.53 20.26 -3.48
C ASN A 5 4.03 18.82 -3.47
N THR A 6 2.97 18.51 -2.72
CA THR A 6 2.34 17.18 -2.73
C THR A 6 1.87 16.79 -4.13
N LEU A 7 1.22 17.70 -4.85
CA LEU A 7 0.78 17.46 -6.23
C LEU A 7 1.96 17.19 -7.16
N LYS A 8 3.06 17.94 -7.02
CA LYS A 8 4.30 17.72 -7.77
C LYS A 8 4.92 16.35 -7.44
N GLU A 9 4.97 15.97 -6.18
CA GLU A 9 5.50 14.68 -5.73
C GLU A 9 4.67 13.50 -6.25
N VAL A 10 3.34 13.60 -6.16
CA VAL A 10 2.41 12.59 -6.69
C VAL A 10 2.56 12.46 -8.21
N PHE A 11 2.63 13.58 -8.93
CA PHE A 11 2.83 13.57 -10.38
C PHE A 11 4.17 12.94 -10.77
N LEU A 12 5.28 13.36 -10.14
CA LEU A 12 6.60 12.79 -10.42
C LEU A 12 6.68 11.30 -10.09
N SER A 13 6.04 10.87 -8.99
CA SER A 13 6.03 9.47 -8.57
C SER A 13 5.17 8.57 -9.46
N SER A 14 4.18 9.13 -10.17
CA SER A 14 3.30 8.39 -11.08
C SER A 14 3.81 8.37 -12.53
N LEU A 15 4.86 9.12 -12.87
CA LEU A 15 5.46 9.10 -14.21
C LEU A 15 5.88 7.70 -14.71
N PRO A 16 6.52 6.82 -13.90
CA PRO A 16 6.84 5.48 -14.37
C PRO A 16 5.61 4.68 -14.80
N LEU A 17 4.50 4.82 -14.07
CA LEU A 17 3.23 4.20 -14.43
C LEU A 17 2.67 4.82 -15.72
N ALA A 18 2.73 6.15 -15.87
CA ALA A 18 2.31 6.84 -17.09
C ALA A 18 3.09 6.37 -18.32
N VAL A 19 4.40 6.15 -18.19
CA VAL A 19 5.24 5.60 -19.25
C VAL A 19 4.78 4.20 -19.63
N ILE A 20 4.53 3.32 -18.65
CA ILE A 20 4.01 1.97 -18.92
C ILE A 20 2.66 2.05 -19.65
N ILE A 21 1.75 2.92 -19.20
CA ILE A 21 0.45 3.12 -19.85
C ILE A 21 0.62 3.56 -21.31
N ILE A 22 1.52 4.51 -21.59
CA ILE A 22 1.78 4.98 -22.96
C ILE A 22 2.37 3.87 -23.82
N VAL A 23 3.30 3.08 -23.29
CA VAL A 23 3.90 1.95 -24.03
C VAL A 23 2.84 0.90 -24.36
N VAL A 24 2.04 0.51 -23.37
CA VAL A 24 1.01 -0.52 -23.55
C VAL A 24 -0.10 -0.03 -24.48
N CYS A 25 -0.75 1.10 -24.17
CA CYS A 25 -1.90 1.61 -24.93
C CYS A 25 -1.51 2.31 -26.25
N GLY A 26 -0.22 2.59 -26.46
CA GLY A 26 0.29 3.21 -27.68
C GLY A 26 0.86 2.21 -28.67
N PHE A 27 1.52 1.14 -28.21
CA PHE A 27 2.29 0.25 -29.07
C PHE A 27 1.90 -1.23 -28.98
N ILE A 28 1.51 -1.72 -27.80
CA ILE A 28 1.23 -3.16 -27.59
C ILE A 28 -0.23 -3.46 -27.89
N GLU A 29 -1.13 -2.70 -27.28
CA GLU A 29 -2.58 -2.82 -27.43
C GLU A 29 -3.16 -1.41 -27.70
N PRO A 30 -3.04 -0.91 -28.95
CA PRO A 30 -3.57 0.41 -29.32
C PRO A 30 -5.08 0.50 -29.15
N MET A 31 -5.57 1.66 -28.70
CA MET A 31 -7.01 1.86 -28.51
C MET A 31 -7.74 2.05 -29.84
N GLU A 32 -8.91 1.45 -29.97
CA GLU A 32 -9.72 1.46 -31.20
C GLU A 32 -10.20 2.88 -31.58
N ASN A 33 -10.58 3.70 -30.60
CA ASN A 33 -11.04 5.06 -30.83
C ASN A 33 -10.04 6.11 -30.36
N SER A 34 -9.78 7.12 -31.21
CA SER A 34 -8.93 8.27 -30.86
C SER A 34 -9.41 9.03 -29.61
N PHE A 35 -10.72 8.99 -29.33
CA PHE A 35 -11.31 9.63 -28.15
C PHE A 35 -10.95 8.92 -26.84
N ASP A 36 -10.61 7.62 -26.86
CA ASP A 36 -10.26 6.87 -25.65
C ASP A 36 -8.89 7.29 -25.10
N TYR A 37 -7.98 7.75 -25.96
CA TYR A 37 -6.73 8.39 -25.52
C TYR A 37 -6.98 9.67 -24.70
N VAL A 38 -7.99 10.46 -25.07
CA VAL A 38 -8.37 11.66 -24.31
C VAL A 38 -8.96 11.27 -22.96
N LYS A 39 -9.83 10.25 -22.91
CA LYS A 39 -10.37 9.72 -21.66
C LYS A 39 -9.26 9.22 -20.75
N LEU A 40 -8.27 8.52 -21.29
CA LEU A 40 -7.10 8.03 -20.55
C LEU A 40 -6.30 9.18 -19.94
N ALA A 41 -6.01 10.22 -20.73
CA ALA A 41 -5.28 11.40 -20.24
C ALA A 41 -6.05 12.15 -19.14
N VAL A 42 -7.36 12.37 -19.32
CA VAL A 42 -8.22 13.00 -18.31
C VAL A 42 -8.31 12.13 -17.06
N GLY A 43 -8.45 10.81 -17.21
CA GLY A 43 -8.49 9.85 -16.11
C GLY A 43 -7.19 9.86 -15.30
N TYR A 44 -6.03 9.81 -15.97
CA TYR A 44 -4.73 9.90 -15.32
C TYR A 44 -4.58 11.21 -14.53
N MET A 45 -4.91 12.35 -15.14
CA MET A 45 -4.86 13.64 -14.45
C MET A 45 -5.83 13.69 -13.26
N GLY A 46 -7.02 13.12 -13.40
CA GLY A 46 -8.00 12.99 -12.32
C GLY A 46 -7.46 12.16 -11.15
N VAL A 47 -6.79 11.04 -11.42
CA VAL A 47 -6.13 10.21 -10.39
C VAL A 47 -5.02 10.99 -9.69
N VAL A 48 -4.14 11.68 -10.43
CA VAL A 48 -3.05 12.48 -9.84
C VAL A 48 -3.60 13.56 -8.91
N VAL A 49 -4.58 14.32 -9.37
CA VAL A 49 -5.19 15.41 -8.57
C VAL A 49 -5.95 14.83 -7.36
N GLY A 50 -6.76 13.79 -7.58
CA GLY A 50 -7.51 13.13 -6.52
C GLY A 50 -6.60 12.51 -5.44
N GLN A 51 -5.50 11.88 -5.85
CA GLN A 51 -4.50 11.33 -4.95
C GLN A 51 -3.80 12.43 -4.15
N ALA A 52 -3.47 13.56 -4.76
CA ALA A 52 -2.88 14.69 -4.04
C ALA A 52 -3.83 15.25 -2.97
N PHE A 53 -5.11 15.44 -3.29
CA PHE A 53 -6.13 15.83 -2.30
C PHE A 53 -6.30 14.80 -1.19
N PHE A 54 -6.34 13.52 -1.54
CA PHE A 54 -6.45 12.43 -0.58
C PHE A 54 -5.28 12.44 0.41
N LEU A 55 -4.04 12.52 -0.07
CA LEU A 55 -2.85 12.51 0.78
C LEU A 55 -2.77 13.74 1.70
N ASP A 56 -3.07 14.93 1.19
CA ASP A 56 -3.09 16.16 2.00
C ASP A 56 -4.19 16.08 3.09
N GLY A 57 -5.39 15.60 2.74
CA GLY A 57 -6.46 15.34 3.70
C GLY A 57 -6.08 14.28 4.75
N LEU A 58 -5.37 13.23 4.34
CA LEU A 58 -4.87 12.17 5.23
C LEU A 58 -3.87 12.72 6.26
N GLU A 59 -3.00 13.63 5.83
CA GLU A 59 -1.99 14.26 6.69
C GLU A 59 -2.59 15.17 7.75
N ILE A 60 -3.68 15.86 7.42
CA ILE A 60 -4.38 16.75 8.34
C ILE A 60 -5.30 15.94 9.29
N SER A 61 -5.82 14.80 8.86
CA SER A 61 -6.91 14.10 9.57
C SER A 61 -6.47 12.77 10.20
N ILE A 62 -6.16 11.76 9.38
CA ILE A 62 -6.01 10.37 9.84
C ILE A 62 -4.61 10.12 10.43
N LEU A 63 -3.55 10.69 9.83
CA LEU A 63 -2.18 10.49 10.31
C LEU A 63 -1.96 11.00 11.76
N PRO A 64 -2.47 12.17 12.18
CA PRO A 64 -2.39 12.62 13.57
C PRO A 64 -3.08 11.64 14.54
N ILE A 65 -4.24 11.10 14.16
CA ILE A 65 -4.97 10.11 14.97
C ILE A 65 -4.12 8.84 15.13
N GLY A 66 -3.53 8.34 14.04
CA GLY A 66 -2.63 7.18 14.08
C GLY A 66 -1.43 7.40 15.03
N LYS A 67 -0.83 8.59 15.01
CA LYS A 67 0.27 8.95 15.93
C LYS A 67 -0.18 8.98 17.39
N LEU A 68 -1.36 9.52 17.68
CA LEU A 68 -1.93 9.55 19.04
C LEU A 68 -2.20 8.13 19.56
N VAL A 69 -2.82 7.28 18.74
CA VAL A 69 -3.08 5.87 19.08
C VAL A 69 -1.76 5.13 19.31
N GLY A 70 -0.79 5.26 18.41
CA GLY A 70 0.53 4.64 18.54
C GLY A 70 1.29 5.09 19.79
N SER A 71 1.27 6.39 20.10
CA SER A 71 1.92 6.93 21.31
C SER A 71 1.28 6.42 22.60
N SER A 72 -0.03 6.17 22.59
CA SER A 72 -0.78 5.63 23.72
C SER A 72 -0.49 4.15 23.95
N LEU A 73 -0.27 3.39 22.88
CA LEU A 73 0.15 1.99 22.95
C LEU A 73 1.48 1.81 23.69
N ILE A 74 2.44 2.70 23.48
CA ILE A 74 3.76 2.62 24.14
C ILE A 74 3.61 2.82 25.66
N LYS A 75 2.63 3.61 26.11
CA LYS A 75 2.35 3.84 27.54
C LYS A 75 1.86 2.59 28.28
N LEU A 76 1.40 1.56 27.56
CA LEU A 76 0.97 0.29 28.16
C LEU A 76 2.12 -0.51 28.80
N LYS A 77 3.39 -0.12 28.57
CA LYS A 77 4.64 -0.71 29.12
C LYS A 77 4.85 -2.21 28.88
N LYS A 78 3.91 -2.89 28.23
CA LYS A 78 3.96 -4.31 27.91
C LYS A 78 4.23 -4.50 26.42
N ALA A 79 5.44 -4.98 26.09
CA ALA A 79 5.88 -5.20 24.72
C ALA A 79 4.91 -6.09 23.91
N ILE A 80 4.29 -7.09 24.55
CA ILE A 80 3.34 -8.00 23.90
C ILE A 80 2.13 -7.26 23.28
N PHE A 81 1.60 -6.24 23.94
CA PHE A 81 0.45 -5.48 23.42
C PHE A 81 0.84 -4.62 22.22
N ILE A 82 2.05 -4.05 22.23
CA ILE A 82 2.56 -3.25 21.10
C ILE A 82 2.73 -4.15 19.87
N ILE A 83 3.35 -5.32 20.05
CA ILE A 83 3.58 -6.29 18.98
C ILE A 83 2.26 -6.82 18.42
N LEU A 84 1.33 -7.22 19.29
CA LEU A 84 0.03 -7.76 18.87
C LEU A 84 -0.81 -6.71 18.15
N ALA A 85 -0.79 -5.46 18.60
CA ALA A 85 -1.46 -4.39 17.87
C ALA A 85 -0.84 -4.15 16.49
N GLY A 86 0.49 -4.16 16.37
CA GLY A 86 1.15 -4.09 15.06
C GLY A 86 0.77 -5.24 14.14
N PHE A 87 0.70 -6.46 14.68
CA PHE A 87 0.20 -7.61 13.94
C PHE A 87 -1.22 -7.39 13.42
N VAL A 88 -2.14 -6.94 14.28
CA VAL A 88 -3.55 -6.67 13.89
C VAL A 88 -3.64 -5.55 12.88
N PHE A 89 -2.93 -4.43 13.06
CA PHE A 89 -2.92 -3.33 12.10
C PHE A 89 -2.31 -3.72 10.75
N GLY A 90 -1.23 -4.51 10.76
CA GLY A 90 -0.63 -5.04 9.54
C GLY A 90 -1.60 -5.96 8.80
N LEU A 91 -2.17 -6.94 9.52
CA LEU A 91 -3.15 -7.88 8.96
C LEU A 91 -4.39 -7.16 8.41
N MET A 92 -5.02 -6.29 9.19
CA MET A 92 -6.23 -5.58 8.76
C MET A 92 -5.95 -4.60 7.63
N GLY A 93 -4.79 -3.92 7.66
CA GLY A 93 -4.37 -3.02 6.59
C GLY A 93 -4.25 -3.75 5.26
N THR A 94 -3.64 -4.94 5.26
CA THR A 94 -3.52 -5.75 4.04
C THR A 94 -4.86 -6.35 3.59
N VAL A 95 -5.70 -6.86 4.51
CA VAL A 95 -7.04 -7.38 4.13
C VAL A 95 -7.91 -6.28 3.53
N ALA A 96 -7.78 -5.04 4.02
CA ALA A 96 -8.52 -3.89 3.50
C ALA A 96 -8.01 -3.39 2.14
N GLU A 97 -6.84 -3.84 1.69
CA GLU A 97 -6.23 -3.36 0.45
C GLU A 97 -6.91 -4.02 -0.78
N PRO A 98 -7.64 -3.25 -1.61
CA PRO A 98 -8.39 -3.82 -2.73
C PRO A 98 -7.49 -4.44 -3.80
N ALA A 99 -6.25 -3.96 -3.94
CA ALA A 99 -5.29 -4.51 -4.89
C ALA A 99 -4.95 -5.98 -4.58
N LEU A 100 -4.89 -6.37 -3.30
CA LEU A 100 -4.66 -7.77 -2.91
C LEU A 100 -5.84 -8.66 -3.33
N TRP A 101 -7.07 -8.17 -3.22
CA TRP A 101 -8.25 -8.90 -3.67
C TRP A 101 -8.29 -9.08 -5.19
N VAL A 102 -7.88 -8.05 -5.95
CA VAL A 102 -7.73 -8.17 -7.40
C VAL A 102 -6.69 -9.23 -7.76
N LEU A 103 -5.54 -9.23 -7.07
CA LEU A 103 -4.50 -10.24 -7.26
C LEU A 103 -4.99 -11.65 -6.89
N ALA A 104 -5.74 -11.79 -5.80
CA ALA A 104 -6.32 -13.06 -5.38
C ALA A 104 -7.26 -13.63 -6.45
N LYS A 105 -8.14 -12.79 -7.01
CA LYS A 105 -9.04 -13.15 -8.11
C LYS A 105 -8.29 -13.52 -9.37
N GLN A 106 -7.26 -12.74 -9.75
CA GLN A 106 -6.41 -13.07 -10.90
C GLN A 106 -5.70 -14.41 -10.71
N THR A 107 -5.23 -14.70 -9.50
CA THR A 107 -4.58 -15.98 -9.17
C THR A 107 -5.57 -17.14 -9.27
N HIS A 108 -6.79 -16.97 -8.75
CA HIS A 108 -7.85 -17.98 -8.82
C HIS A 108 -8.25 -18.34 -10.27
N ILE A 109 -8.29 -17.34 -11.16
CA ILE A 109 -8.59 -17.54 -12.59
C ILE A 109 -7.53 -18.42 -13.27
N ILE A 110 -6.27 -18.31 -12.86
CA ILE A 110 -5.14 -19.04 -13.49
C ILE A 110 -4.89 -20.39 -12.79
N LEU A 111 -5.08 -20.47 -11.47
CA LEU A 111 -4.94 -21.68 -10.66
C LEU A 111 -6.26 -22.04 -9.97
N GLU A 112 -7.00 -22.99 -10.55
CA GLU A 112 -8.31 -23.44 -10.04
C GLU A 112 -8.29 -23.93 -8.58
N GLY A 113 -7.13 -24.39 -8.08
CA GLY A 113 -6.98 -24.88 -6.70
C GLY A 113 -6.83 -23.80 -5.62
N VAL A 114 -6.64 -22.53 -5.98
CA VAL A 114 -6.39 -21.45 -5.01
C VAL A 114 -7.68 -20.71 -4.70
N ASN A 115 -8.15 -20.79 -3.45
CA ASN A 115 -9.30 -20.02 -3.00
C ASN A 115 -8.91 -18.56 -2.68
N GLU A 116 -9.66 -17.59 -3.22
CA GLU A 116 -9.39 -16.15 -3.05
C GLU A 116 -9.32 -15.72 -1.57
N LEU A 117 -10.26 -16.18 -0.74
CA LEU A 117 -10.31 -15.83 0.68
C LEU A 117 -9.09 -16.38 1.41
N VAL A 118 -8.75 -17.65 1.17
CA VAL A 118 -7.59 -18.30 1.80
C VAL A 118 -6.31 -17.57 1.39
N PHE A 119 -6.18 -17.20 0.12
CA PHE A 119 -5.04 -16.45 -0.40
C PHE A 119 -4.86 -15.11 0.33
N VAL A 120 -5.94 -14.32 0.46
CA VAL A 120 -5.92 -13.03 1.15
C VAL A 120 -5.53 -13.21 2.62
N TRP A 121 -6.14 -14.17 3.33
CA TRP A 121 -5.87 -14.39 4.75
C TRP A 121 -4.45 -14.89 5.02
N VAL A 122 -3.92 -15.78 4.18
CA VAL A 122 -2.55 -16.29 4.32
C VAL A 122 -1.53 -15.17 4.10
N LEU A 123 -1.67 -14.40 3.02
CA LEU A 123 -0.75 -13.29 2.74
C LEU A 123 -0.84 -12.19 3.80
N SER A 124 -2.05 -11.79 4.18
CA SER A 124 -2.27 -10.77 5.21
C SER A 124 -1.75 -11.21 6.57
N SER A 125 -1.89 -12.49 6.92
CA SER A 125 -1.30 -13.05 8.14
C SER A 125 0.22 -13.00 8.09
N GLY A 126 0.84 -13.37 6.96
CA GLY A 126 2.28 -13.26 6.75
C GLY A 126 2.79 -11.84 6.96
N ILE A 127 2.15 -10.86 6.31
CA ILE A 127 2.49 -9.44 6.46
C ILE A 127 2.28 -8.97 7.90
N GLY A 128 1.16 -9.34 8.55
CA GLY A 128 0.92 -9.06 9.95
C GLY A 128 2.03 -9.60 10.86
N VAL A 129 2.48 -10.83 10.65
CA VAL A 129 3.60 -11.42 11.42
C VAL A 129 4.87 -10.60 11.23
N PHE A 130 5.22 -10.23 10.00
CA PHE A 130 6.41 -9.42 9.73
C PHE A 130 6.32 -8.00 10.31
N VAL A 131 5.13 -7.39 10.34
CA VAL A 131 4.92 -6.10 11.01
C VAL A 131 5.09 -6.23 12.52
N GLY A 132 4.50 -7.26 13.14
CA GLY A 132 4.70 -7.55 14.56
C GLY A 132 6.17 -7.80 14.89
N PHE A 133 6.87 -8.58 14.06
CA PHE A 133 8.31 -8.81 14.19
C PHE A 133 9.12 -7.52 14.00
N ALA A 134 8.74 -6.65 13.07
CA ALA A 134 9.39 -5.35 12.87
C ALA A 134 9.28 -4.47 14.12
N LEU A 135 8.13 -4.47 14.81
CA LEU A 135 7.98 -3.78 16.09
C LEU A 135 8.81 -4.43 17.19
N PHE A 136 8.83 -5.76 17.28
CA PHE A 136 9.70 -6.48 18.22
C PHE A 136 11.18 -6.11 18.02
N ARG A 137 11.64 -6.06 16.77
CA ARG A 137 12.98 -5.63 16.39
C ARG A 137 13.29 -4.22 16.86
N ILE A 138 12.37 -3.27 16.67
CA ILE A 138 12.53 -1.87 17.12
C ILE A 138 12.65 -1.83 18.65
N LEU A 139 11.79 -2.55 19.38
CA LEU A 139 11.81 -2.58 20.86
C LEU A 139 13.10 -3.20 21.42
N LYS A 140 13.67 -4.19 20.73
CA LYS A 140 14.94 -4.84 21.11
C LYS A 140 16.17 -4.17 20.51
N ASN A 141 16.00 -3.12 19.71
CA ASN A 141 17.07 -2.39 19.03
C ASN A 141 18.00 -3.31 18.23
N LEU A 142 17.42 -4.32 17.57
CA LEU A 142 18.19 -5.28 16.77
C LEU A 142 18.67 -4.63 15.47
N ASN A 143 19.91 -4.91 15.10
CA ASN A 143 20.53 -4.38 13.90
C ASN A 143 19.80 -4.90 12.65
N ILE A 144 19.34 -3.97 11.80
CA ILE A 144 18.61 -4.29 10.57
C ILE A 144 19.42 -5.17 9.62
N LYS A 145 20.76 -5.03 9.61
CA LYS A 145 21.65 -5.82 8.75
C LYS A 145 21.56 -7.31 9.07
N VAL A 146 21.60 -7.66 10.36
CA VAL A 146 21.53 -9.06 10.81
C VAL A 146 20.18 -9.67 10.46
N VAL A 147 19.10 -8.90 10.63
CA VAL A 147 17.75 -9.34 10.29
C VAL A 147 17.63 -9.66 8.80
N PHE A 148 18.16 -8.78 7.93
CA PHE A 148 18.12 -9.01 6.48
C PHE A 148 18.99 -10.19 6.06
N THR A 149 20.19 -10.37 6.64
CA THR A 149 21.03 -11.54 6.32
C THR A 149 20.37 -12.88 6.65
N VAL A 150 19.45 -12.93 7.63
CA VAL A 150 18.76 -14.16 8.02
C VAL A 150 17.49 -14.40 7.20
N LEU A 151 16.79 -13.34 6.81
CA LEU A 151 15.44 -13.43 6.22
C LEU A 151 15.39 -13.21 4.69
N TYR A 152 16.46 -12.69 4.08
CA TYR A 152 16.57 -12.41 2.65
C TYR A 152 17.65 -13.29 2.02
#